data_AF-A0AAI9SUD2-F1
#
_entry.id   AF-A0AAI9SUD2-F1
#
_cell.length_a   1.000
_cell.length_b   1.000
_cell.length_c   1.000
_cell.angle_alpha   90.00
_cell.angle_beta   90.00
_cell.angle_gamma   90.00
#
_symmetry.space_group_name_H-M   'P 1'
#
loop_
_entity.id
_entity.type
_entity.pdbx_description
1 polymer ?
#
loop_
_entity_poly.entity_id
_entity_poly.type
_entity_poly.pdbx_seq_one_letter_code
_entity_poly.pdbx_strand_id
1 'polypeptide(L)' 'MYYVGLNTDSKLNLPGFWPDPTTLNQIPKEPHEIQAEVARIKKMRAEKRKKLEDKAKELGISEDDEVEV' A
#
# COMPACT_ATOMS: atom_id res chain seq x y z
N MET A 1 -9.82 5.81 33.14
CA MET A 1 -9.46 5.52 31.73
C MET A 1 -8.35 4.49 31.75
N TYR A 2 -8.55 3.28 31.22
CA TYR A 2 -7.49 2.27 31.16
C TYR A 2 -6.61 2.51 29.94
N TYR A 3 -5.31 2.72 30.15
CA TYR A 3 -4.34 2.78 29.05
C TYR A 3 -3.83 1.37 28.77
N VAL A 4 -4.20 0.81 27.62
CA VAL A 4 -3.95 -0.61 27.32
C VAL A 4 -2.68 -0.80 26.46
N GLY A 5 -2.18 0.26 25.81
CA GLY A 5 -0.97 0.21 24.99
C GLY A 5 -1.15 -0.65 23.73
N LEU A 6 -0.07 -1.20 23.19
CA LEU A 6 -0.07 -2.00 21.95
C LEU A 6 -0.52 -3.47 22.13
N ASN A 7 -0.55 -3.97 23.36
CA ASN A 7 -0.87 -5.37 23.68
C ASN A 7 -2.32 -5.52 24.16
N THR A 8 -3.26 -4.86 23.46
CA THR A 8 -4.70 -4.88 23.78
C THR A 8 -5.31 -6.26 23.68
N ASP A 9 -4.84 -7.07 22.73
CA ASP A 9 -5.26 -8.46 22.53
C ASP A 9 -5.02 -9.33 23.78
N SER A 10 -3.81 -9.29 24.32
CA SER A 10 -3.42 -10.07 25.49
C SER A 10 -4.09 -9.58 26.79
N LYS A 11 -4.24 -8.26 26.94
CA LYS A 11 -4.75 -7.64 28.18
C LYS A 11 -6.27 -7.73 28.31
N LEU A 12 -6.99 -7.74 27.20
CA LEU A 12 -8.45 -7.79 27.18
C LEU A 12 -8.99 -9.20 26.90
N ASN A 13 -8.10 -10.17 26.61
CA ASN A 13 -8.42 -11.55 26.30
C ASN A 13 -9.54 -11.68 25.25
N LEU A 14 -9.46 -10.84 24.22
CA LEU A 14 -10.47 -10.75 23.15
C LEU A 14 -10.20 -11.85 22.12
N PRO A 15 -11.10 -12.85 21.96
CA PRO A 15 -10.94 -13.84 20.92
C PRO A 15 -11.11 -13.18 19.54
N GLY A 16 -10.22 -13.50 18.60
CA GLY A 16 -10.29 -12.97 17.23
C GLY A 16 -9.95 -11.47 17.11
N PHE A 17 -9.17 -10.91 18.04
CA PHE A 17 -8.75 -9.51 17.98
C PHE A 17 -7.99 -9.17 16.68
N TRP A 18 -7.12 -10.08 16.24
CA TRP A 18 -6.39 -9.95 14.98
C TRP A 18 -7.13 -10.68 13.84
N PRO A 19 -7.15 -10.12 12.62
CA PRO A 19 -7.65 -10.82 11.45
C PRO A 19 -6.93 -12.16 11.28
N ASP A 20 -7.65 -13.16 10.79
CA ASP A 20 -7.06 -14.47 10.48
C ASP A 20 -5.86 -14.27 9.53
N PRO A 21 -4.65 -14.74 9.88
CA PRO A 21 -3.47 -14.63 9.05
C PRO A 21 -3.68 -15.12 7.63
N THR A 22 -4.56 -16.12 7.41
CA THR A 22 -4.85 -16.68 6.09
C THR A 22 -5.67 -15.74 5.21
N THR A 23 -6.45 -14.83 5.82
CA THR A 23 -7.23 -13.81 5.11
C THR A 23 -6.41 -12.59 4.71
N LEU A 24 -5.20 -12.46 5.24
CA LEU A 24 -4.28 -11.39 4.89
C LEU A 24 -3.54 -11.69 3.57
N ASN A 25 -2.95 -10.64 3.01
CA ASN A 25 -2.07 -10.76 1.85
C ASN A 25 -0.88 -11.64 2.19
N GLN A 26 -0.76 -12.77 1.48
CA GLN A 26 0.37 -13.69 1.65
C GLN A 26 1.57 -13.22 0.83
N ILE A 27 2.75 -13.36 1.42
CA ILE A 27 4.01 -13.09 0.72
C ILE A 27 4.32 -14.32 -0.18
N PRO A 28 4.51 -14.15 -1.50
CA PRO A 28 4.91 -15.24 -2.37
C PRO A 28 6.28 -15.78 -1.95
N LYS A 29 6.41 -17.10 -1.87
CA LYS A 29 7.64 -17.76 -1.40
C LYS A 29 8.44 -18.38 -2.53
N GLU A 30 7.76 -18.79 -3.59
CA GLU A 30 8.40 -19.46 -4.72
C GLU A 30 8.95 -18.45 -5.75
N PRO A 31 10.10 -18.72 -6.39
CA PRO A 31 10.73 -17.77 -7.32
C PRO A 31 9.84 -17.35 -8.49
N HIS A 32 9.01 -18.25 -9.01
CA HIS A 32 8.13 -17.98 -10.15
C HIS A 32 6.94 -17.09 -9.74
N GLU A 33 6.39 -17.27 -8.54
CA GLU A 33 5.34 -16.41 -7.96
C GLU A 33 5.86 -14.99 -7.75
N ILE A 34 7.10 -14.86 -7.25
CA ILE A 34 7.75 -13.57 -7.04
C ILE A 34 7.90 -12.83 -8.38
N GLN A 35 8.33 -13.51 -9.44
CA GLN A 35 8.47 -12.89 -10.77
C GLN A 35 7.12 -12.40 -11.32
N ALA A 36 6.06 -13.21 -11.17
CA ALA A 36 4.71 -12.83 -11.58
C ALA A 36 4.21 -11.60 -10.82
N GLU A 37 4.42 -11.55 -9.50
CA GLU A 37 4.02 -10.42 -8.66
C GLU A 37 4.81 -9.14 -8.99
N VAL A 38 6.12 -9.26 -9.25
CA VAL A 38 6.93 -8.12 -9.71
C VAL A 38 6.44 -7.58 -11.05
N ALA A 39 6.09 -8.45 -12.00
CA ALA A 39 5.53 -8.03 -13.28
C ALA A 39 4.19 -7.30 -13.10
N ARG A 40 3.31 -7.81 -12.21
CA ARG A 40 2.04 -7.18 -11.84
C ARG A 40 2.27 -5.78 -11.26
N ILE A 41 3.21 -5.65 -10.32
CA ILE A 41 3.55 -4.36 -9.69
C ILE A 41 4.08 -3.37 -10.72
N LYS A 42 4.97 -3.79 -11.62
CA LYS A 42 5.49 -2.94 -12.70
C LYS A 42 4.37 -2.40 -13.60
N LYS A 43 3.43 -3.27 -13.99
CA LYS A 43 2.26 -2.87 -14.80
C LYS A 43 1.39 -1.85 -14.07
N MET A 44 1.02 -2.11 -12.82
CA MET A 44 0.23 -1.18 -12.01
C MET A 44 0.92 0.18 -11.83
N ARG A 45 2.25 0.18 -11.61
CA ARG A 45 3.02 1.43 -11.48
C ARG A 45 3.01 2.23 -12.78
N ALA A 46 3.19 1.58 -13.93
CA ALA A 46 3.14 2.24 -15.23
C ALA A 46 1.76 2.86 -15.50
N GLU A 47 0.68 2.14 -15.19
CA GLU A 47 -0.69 2.64 -15.31
C GLU A 47 -0.96 3.82 -14.37
N LYS A 48 -0.51 3.73 -13.12
CA LYS A 48 -0.64 4.82 -12.15
C LYS A 48 0.12 6.06 -12.62
N ARG A 49 1.35 5.90 -13.13
CA ARG A 49 2.14 7.01 -13.66
C ARG A 49 1.43 7.68 -14.84
N LYS A 50 0.95 6.90 -15.81
CA LYS A 50 0.20 7.44 -16.96
C LYS A 50 -1.02 8.25 -16.50
N LYS A 51 -1.81 7.71 -15.55
CA LYS A 51 -2.96 8.43 -14.99
C LYS A 51 -2.57 9.75 -14.30
N LEU A 52 -1.42 9.77 -13.61
CA LEU A 52 -0.93 10.98 -12.97
C LEU A 52 -0.45 12.01 -13.99
N GLU A 53 0.26 11.58 -15.05
CA GLU A 53 0.69 12.45 -16.15
C GLU A 53 -0.52 13.04 -16.89
N ASP A 54 -1.53 12.22 -17.19
CA ASP A 54 -2.77 12.68 -17.84
C ASP A 54 -3.50 13.70 -16.94
N LYS A 55 -3.60 13.42 -15.64
CA LYS A 55 -4.22 14.35 -14.67
C LYS A 55 -3.42 15.64 -14.48
N ALA A 56 -2.09 15.58 -14.53
CA ALA A 56 -1.24 16.77 -14.44
C ALA A 56 -1.43 17.68 -15.66
N LYS A 57 -1.54 17.08 -16.87
CA LYS A 57 -1.87 17.81 -18.10
C LYS A 57 -3.25 18.47 -18.04
N GLU A 58 -4.25 17.77 -17.52
CA GLU A 58 -5.60 18.34 -17.33
C GLU A 58 -5.61 19.52 -16.36
N LEU A 59 -4.78 19.47 -15.32
CA LEU A 59 -4.68 20.52 -14.30
C LEU A 59 -3.75 21.68 -14.71
N GLY A 60 -3.06 21.57 -15.84
CA GLY A 60 -2.16 22.62 -16.35
C GLY A 60 -0.94 22.89 -15.46
N ILE A 61 -0.59 21.95 -14.56
CA ILE A 61 0.58 22.07 -13.69
C ILE A 61 1.81 21.85 -14.57
N SER A 62 2.59 22.90 -14.78
CA SER A 62 3.89 22.84 -15.46
C SER A 62 5.00 22.74 -14.41
N GLU A 63 6.14 22.12 -14.77
CA GLU A 63 7.30 21.96 -13.86
C GLU A 63 7.89 23.31 -13.37
N ASP A 64 7.41 24.43 -13.90
CA ASP A 64 7.87 25.78 -13.56
C ASP A 64 7.18 26.40 -12.32
N ASP A 65 6.13 25.78 -11.76
CA ASP A 65 5.39 26.35 -10.61
C ASP A 65 6.06 26.13 -9.24
N GLU A 66 7.20 25.40 -9.17
CA GLU A 66 7.84 25.01 -7.89
C GLU A 66 9.14 25.79 -7.54
N VAL A 67 9.49 26.86 -8.26
CA VAL A 67 10.73 27.64 -7.98
C VAL A 67 10.46 29.11 -7.61
N GLU A 68 9.63 29.37 -6.60
CA GLU A 68 9.69 30.62 -5.83
C GLU A 68 9.36 30.37 -4.35
N VAL A 69 10.35 29.99 -3.53
CA VAL A 69 10.35 30.15 -2.07
C VAL A 69 11.75 30.52 -1.58
#